data_AF-A0A964GZK1-F1
#
_entry.id   AF-A0A964GZK1-F1
#
_cell.length_a   1.000
_cell.length_b   1.000
_cell.length_c   1.000
_cell.angle_alpha   90.00
_cell.angle_beta   90.00
_cell.angle_gamma   90.00
#
_symmetry.space_group_name_H-M   'P 1'
#
loop_
_entity.id
_entity.type
_entity.pdbx_description
1 polymer ?
#
loop_
_entity_poly.entity_id
_entity_poly.type
_entity_poly.pdbx_seq_one_letter_code
_entity_poly.pdbx_strand_id
1 'polypeptide(L)'
;MVEVQQIDQLYGNYVPVLIATIFGFVLVLSALIGSRLLAPFSEEREKGTTYECGMLPIRRASTNVGVRFYLYAILFLIFDVETVFIFPWALSFVDIGVQAYWAMVVFIGILAAGLGYAWKKGALQWR
;
A
#
# COMPACT_ATOMS: atom_id res chain seq x y z
N MET A 1 -35.87 8.54 13.93
CA MET A 1 -36.21 7.59 12.84
C MET A 1 -35.19 7.64 11.70
N VAL A 2 -34.72 8.81 11.26
CA VAL A 2 -33.65 8.93 10.24
C VAL A 2 -32.31 8.33 10.70
N GLU A 3 -31.93 8.55 11.96
CA GLU A 3 -30.66 8.06 12.52
C GLU A 3 -30.58 6.52 12.53
N VAL A 4 -31.64 5.83 12.95
CA VAL A 4 -31.72 4.35 12.94
C VAL A 4 -31.59 3.79 11.52
N GLN A 5 -32.23 4.43 10.54
CA GLN A 5 -32.15 4.01 9.14
C GLN A 5 -30.75 4.23 8.53
N GLN A 6 -30.03 5.27 8.95
CA GLN A 6 -28.63 5.49 8.57
C GLN A 6 -27.72 4.41 9.15
N ILE A 7 -27.95 4.01 10.40
CA ILE A 7 -27.19 2.95 11.07
C ILE A 7 -27.42 1.60 10.36
N ASP A 8 -28.66 1.27 10.01
CA ASP A 8 -28.97 0.02 9.30
C ASP A 8 -28.34 -0.04 7.91
N GLN A 9 -28.29 1.08 7.19
CA GLN A 9 -27.59 1.16 5.90
C GLN A 9 -26.07 1.06 6.06
N LEU A 10 -25.50 1.59 7.14
CA LEU A 10 -24.10 1.41 7.47
C LEU A 10 -23.78 -0.09 7.64
N TYR A 11 -24.54 -0.79 8.48
CA TYR A 11 -24.33 -2.23 8.67
C TYR A 11 -24.53 -3.02 7.36
N GLY A 12 -25.55 -2.69 6.57
CA GLY A 12 -25.79 -3.34 5.28
C GLY A 12 -24.63 -3.24 4.29
N ASN A 13 -23.87 -2.14 4.32
CA ASN A 13 -22.74 -1.93 3.42
C ASN A 13 -21.41 -2.49 3.95
N TYR A 14 -21.15 -2.38 5.26
CA TYR A 14 -19.86 -2.79 5.84
C TYR A 14 -19.81 -4.27 6.26
N VAL A 15 -20.95 -4.90 6.57
CA VAL A 15 -21.00 -6.33 6.91
C VAL A 15 -20.51 -7.22 5.76
N PRO A 16 -20.93 -7.01 4.49
CA PRO A 16 -20.40 -7.78 3.35
C PRO A 16 -18.90 -7.65 3.18
N VAL A 17 -18.34 -6.45 3.38
CA VAL A 17 -16.88 -6.19 3.29
C VAL A 17 -16.13 -6.97 4.37
N LEU A 18 -16.65 -6.96 5.60
CA LEU A 18 -16.09 -7.72 6.71
C LEU A 18 -16.13 -9.24 6.43
N ILE A 19 -17.29 -9.75 5.97
CA ILE A 19 -17.46 -11.17 5.62
C ILE A 19 -16.48 -11.56 4.51
N ALA A 20 -16.36 -10.76 3.45
CA ALA A 20 -15.44 -11.03 2.34
C ALA A 20 -13.98 -11.05 2.81
N THR A 21 -13.60 -10.13 3.71
CA THR A 21 -12.25 -10.07 4.29
C THR A 21 -11.97 -11.33 5.11
N ILE A 22 -12.86 -11.70 6.04
CA ILE A 22 -12.73 -12.91 6.86
C ILE A 22 -12.65 -14.15 5.98
N PHE A 23 -13.54 -14.25 4.98
CA PHE A 23 -13.56 -15.37 4.04
C PHE A 23 -12.24 -15.48 3.25
N GLY A 24 -11.68 -14.36 2.79
CA GLY A 24 -10.37 -14.32 2.15
C GLY A 24 -9.26 -14.88 3.06
N PHE A 25 -9.22 -14.47 4.32
CA PHE A 25 -8.27 -15.03 5.30
C PHE A 25 -8.50 -16.52 5.54
N VAL A 26 -9.75 -16.96 5.70
CA VAL A 26 -10.09 -18.38 5.88
C VAL A 26 -9.63 -19.22 4.69
N LEU A 27 -9.83 -18.74 3.46
CA LEU A 27 -9.35 -19.43 2.26
C LEU A 27 -7.84 -19.57 2.24
N VAL A 28 -7.09 -18.49 2.48
CA VAL A 28 -5.62 -18.54 2.51
C VAL A 28 -5.13 -19.47 3.62
N LEU A 29 -5.68 -19.36 4.83
CA LEU A 29 -5.29 -20.18 5.97
C LEU A 29 -5.61 -21.66 5.76
N SER A 30 -6.80 -21.99 5.26
CA SER A 30 -7.18 -23.36 4.94
C SER A 30 -6.30 -23.97 3.84
N ALA A 31 -5.91 -23.18 2.83
CA ALA A 31 -4.97 -23.63 1.81
C ALA A 31 -3.57 -23.91 2.41
N LEU A 32 -3.07 -23.04 3.28
CA LEU A 32 -1.78 -23.24 3.96
C LEU A 32 -1.80 -24.45 4.91
N ILE A 33 -2.88 -24.62 5.69
CA ILE A 33 -3.07 -25.78 6.56
C ILE A 33 -3.20 -27.06 5.73
N GLY A 34 -4.01 -27.03 4.67
CA GLY A 34 -4.16 -28.13 3.73
C GLY A 34 -2.83 -28.53 3.10
N SER A 35 -2.04 -27.55 2.64
CA SER A 35 -0.69 -27.79 2.14
C SER A 35 0.21 -28.45 3.18
N ARG A 36 0.15 -28.03 4.45
CA ARG A 36 1.00 -28.60 5.51
C ARG A 36 0.57 -30.02 5.91
N LEU A 37 -0.72 -30.35 5.79
CA LEU A 37 -1.26 -31.67 6.14
C LEU A 37 -1.14 -32.69 5.00
N LEU A 38 -1.32 -32.25 3.74
CA LEU A 38 -1.37 -33.12 2.57
C LEU A 38 -0.02 -33.25 1.85
N ALA A 39 0.85 -32.23 1.93
CA ALA A 39 2.12 -32.28 1.22
C ALA A 39 3.08 -33.27 1.90
N PRO A 40 3.85 -34.06 1.13
CA PRO A 40 4.92 -34.88 1.69
C PRO A 40 5.97 -33.95 2.29
N PHE A 41 6.11 -34.00 3.61
CA PHE A 41 7.12 -33.25 4.33
C PHE A 41 8.40 -34.07 4.44
N SER A 42 9.54 -33.46 4.13
CA SER A 42 10.85 -34.05 4.33
C SER A 42 11.67 -33.12 5.21
N GLU A 43 12.16 -33.66 6.32
CA GLU A 43 12.93 -32.96 7.34
C GLU A 43 14.44 -33.01 7.06
N GLU A 44 14.81 -33.16 5.79
CA GLU A 44 16.21 -33.17 5.36
C GLU A 44 16.85 -31.79 5.62
N ARG A 45 17.94 -31.79 6.36
CA ARG A 45 18.67 -30.59 6.77
C ARG A 45 19.07 -29.70 5.59
N GLU A 46 19.39 -30.28 4.44
CA GLU A 46 19.78 -29.53 3.24
C GLU A 46 18.63 -28.72 2.62
N LYS A 47 17.38 -29.20 2.70
CA LYS A 47 16.19 -28.49 2.19
C LYS A 47 15.90 -27.20 2.96
N GLY A 48 16.36 -27.11 4.20
CA GLY A 48 16.24 -25.92 5.05
C GLY A 48 17.38 -24.91 4.90
N THR A 49 18.36 -25.16 4.01
CA THR A 49 19.49 -24.23 3.80
C THR A 49 19.16 -23.13 2.80
N THR A 50 19.80 -21.97 2.95
CA THR A 50 19.64 -20.84 2.02
C THR A 50 20.19 -21.21 0.64
N TYR A 51 19.41 -20.91 -0.40
CA TYR A 51 19.82 -21.13 -1.78
C TYR A 51 20.95 -20.17 -2.19
N GLU A 52 22.09 -20.70 -2.62
CA GLU A 52 23.27 -19.93 -3.05
C GLU A 52 23.98 -20.65 -4.23
N CYS A 53 23.25 -20.86 -5.35
CA CYS A 53 23.78 -21.47 -6.59
C CYS A 53 24.48 -22.83 -6.44
N GLY A 54 24.11 -23.63 -5.43
CA GLY A 54 24.70 -24.96 -5.15
C GLY A 54 25.94 -24.93 -4.25
N MET A 55 26.33 -23.77 -3.72
CA MET A 55 27.42 -23.60 -2.77
C MET A 55 26.88 -23.27 -1.38
N LEU A 56 27.65 -23.56 -0.33
CA LEU A 56 27.30 -23.13 1.02
C LEU A 56 27.52 -21.61 1.16
N PRO A 57 26.61 -20.88 1.82
CA PRO A 57 26.75 -19.44 2.02
C PRO A 57 27.99 -19.13 2.87
N ILE A 58 28.98 -18.48 2.25
CA ILE A 58 30.29 -18.20 2.86
C ILE A 58 30.26 -16.90 3.68
N ARG A 59 29.37 -15.96 3.31
CA ARG A 59 29.34 -14.61 3.87
C ARG A 59 27.97 -14.29 4.45
N ARG A 60 27.98 -13.53 5.55
CA ARG A 60 26.76 -12.94 6.09
C ARG A 60 26.24 -11.92 5.07
N ALA A 61 25.00 -12.10 4.60
CA ALA A 61 24.33 -11.16 3.72
C ALA A 61 24.04 -9.85 4.47
N SER A 62 25.04 -8.97 4.54
CA SER A 62 24.86 -7.58 4.96
C SER A 62 24.81 -6.74 3.69
N THR A 63 23.62 -6.62 3.13
CA THR A 63 23.38 -5.75 1.99
C THR A 63 23.09 -4.35 2.53
N ASN A 64 23.86 -3.37 2.07
CA ASN A 64 23.51 -1.97 2.23
C ASN A 64 22.28 -1.69 1.36
N VAL A 65 21.10 -1.64 1.97
CA VAL A 65 19.89 -1.20 1.30
C VAL A 65 20.12 0.26 0.88
N GLY A 66 20.10 0.53 -0.41
CA GLY A 66 20.41 1.86 -0.92
C GLY A 66 19.42 2.92 -0.41
N VAL A 67 19.91 4.12 -0.11
CA VAL A 67 19.10 5.28 0.34
C VAL A 67 17.95 5.60 -0.63
N ARG A 68 18.07 5.19 -1.90
CA ARG A 68 17.02 5.30 -2.92
C ARG A 68 15.65 4.78 -2.46
N PHE A 69 15.58 3.66 -1.75
CA PHE A 69 14.31 3.08 -1.28
C PHE A 69 13.62 4.00 -0.27
N TYR A 70 14.41 4.66 0.58
CA TYR A 70 13.92 5.66 1.53
C TYR A 70 13.39 6.91 0.83
N LEU A 71 14.06 7.38 -0.22
CA LEU A 71 13.60 8.53 -1.02
C LEU A 71 12.25 8.24 -1.68
N TYR A 72 12.06 7.05 -2.26
CA TYR A 72 10.76 6.65 -2.82
C TYR A 72 9.69 6.53 -1.74
N ALA A 73 10.01 5.98 -0.56
CA ALA A 73 9.06 5.84 0.53
C ALA A 73 8.55 7.18 1.06
N ILE A 74 9.44 8.16 1.28
CA ILE A 74 9.02 9.50 1.71
C ILE A 74 8.23 10.20 0.61
N LEU A 75 8.68 10.12 -0.64
CA LEU A 75 7.97 10.75 -1.74
C LEU A 75 6.55 10.18 -1.88
N PHE A 76 6.41 8.85 -1.79
CA PHE A 76 5.11 8.18 -1.77
C PHE A 76 4.25 8.64 -0.58
N LEU A 77 4.81 8.71 0.63
CA LEU A 77 4.08 9.15 1.83
C LEU A 77 3.57 10.58 1.69
N ILE A 78 4.39 11.48 1.12
CA ILE A 78 3.99 12.87 0.86
C ILE A 78 2.82 12.91 -0.13
N PHE A 79 2.92 12.18 -1.26
CA PHE A 79 1.81 12.09 -2.22
C PHE A 79 0.55 11.45 -1.63
N ASP A 80 0.69 10.42 -0.80
CA ASP A 80 -0.45 9.75 -0.17
C ASP A 80 -1.23 10.74 0.72
N VAL A 81 -0.51 11.50 1.55
CA VAL A 81 -1.08 12.59 2.37
C VAL A 81 -1.73 13.67 1.50
N GLU A 82 -1.17 14.01 0.35
CA GLU A 82 -1.77 14.96 -0.59
C GLU A 82 -3.12 14.47 -1.13
N THR A 83 -3.23 13.17 -1.46
CA THR A 83 -4.51 12.61 -1.94
C THR A 83 -5.62 12.69 -0.90
N VAL A 84 -5.29 12.56 0.39
CA VAL A 84 -6.25 12.74 1.50
C VAL A 84 -6.89 14.14 1.46
N PHE A 85 -6.21 15.17 0.95
CA PHE A 85 -6.78 16.50 0.77
C PHE A 85 -7.56 16.65 -0.55
N ILE A 86 -7.11 15.99 -1.61
CA ILE A 86 -7.76 16.08 -2.93
C ILE A 86 -9.12 15.36 -2.92
N PHE A 87 -9.24 14.21 -2.23
CA PHE A 87 -10.48 13.42 -2.23
C PHE A 87 -11.71 14.17 -1.68
N PRO A 88 -11.67 14.78 -0.47
CA PRO A 88 -12.81 15.53 0.04
C PRO A 88 -13.20 16.71 -0.85
N TRP A 89 -12.22 17.40 -1.43
CA TRP A 89 -12.47 18.48 -2.38
C TRP A 89 -13.13 17.97 -3.67
N ALA A 90 -12.68 16.84 -4.20
CA ALA A 90 -13.26 16.24 -5.40
C ALA A 90 -14.72 15.80 -5.16
N LEU A 91 -15.01 15.25 -3.98
CA LEU A 91 -16.36 14.82 -3.59
C LEU A 91 -17.32 16.00 -3.38
N SER A 92 -16.83 17.13 -2.88
CA SER A 92 -17.65 18.32 -2.59
C SER A 92 -17.62 19.39 -3.68
N PHE A 93 -16.92 19.15 -4.79
CA PHE A 93 -16.58 20.16 -5.81
C PHE A 93 -17.74 21.04 -6.27
N VAL A 94 -18.96 20.48 -6.34
CA VAL A 94 -20.17 21.18 -6.80
C VAL A 94 -20.61 22.27 -5.82
N ASP A 95 -20.36 22.12 -4.51
CA ASP A 95 -20.94 22.96 -3.45
C ASP A 95 -20.03 24.10 -2.99
N ILE A 96 -18.73 24.03 -3.29
CA ILE A 96 -17.68 24.90 -2.71
C ILE A 96 -17.33 26.14 -3.56
N GLY A 97 -17.90 26.26 -4.76
CA GLY A 97 -17.76 27.44 -5.62
C GLY A 97 -16.40 27.59 -6.32
N VAL A 98 -16.28 28.62 -7.18
CA VAL A 98 -15.13 28.84 -8.09
C VAL A 98 -13.84 29.19 -7.35
N GLN A 99 -13.93 29.75 -6.14
CA GLN A 99 -12.77 30.07 -5.31
C GLN A 99 -12.02 28.80 -4.86
N ALA A 100 -12.75 27.75 -4.47
CA ALA A 100 -12.16 26.48 -4.08
C ALA A 100 -11.49 25.76 -5.26
N TYR A 101 -11.99 25.98 -6.48
CA TYR A 101 -11.33 25.48 -7.69
C TYR A 101 -9.94 26.09 -7.85
N TRP A 102 -9.82 27.43 -7.80
CA TRP A 102 -8.51 28.09 -7.95
C TRP A 102 -7.55 27.76 -6.81
N ALA A 103 -8.05 27.65 -5.57
CA ALA A 103 -7.25 27.20 -4.44
C ALA A 103 -6.65 25.81 -4.69
N MET A 104 -7.45 24.87 -5.23
CA MET A 104 -6.97 23.52 -5.55
C MET A 104 -6.01 23.49 -6.75
N VAL A 105 -6.24 24.32 -7.78
CA VAL A 105 -5.30 24.47 -8.89
C VAL A 105 -3.93 24.93 -8.41
N VAL A 106 -3.90 25.92 -7.51
CA VAL A 106 -2.64 26.39 -6.90
C VAL A 106 -2.03 25.30 -6.02
N PHE A 107 -2.83 24.59 -5.22
CA PHE A 107 -2.36 23.48 -4.40
C PHE A 107 -1.67 22.41 -5.26
N ILE A 108 -2.35 21.86 -6.27
CA ILE A 108 -1.80 20.88 -7.20
C ILE A 108 -0.55 21.42 -7.90
N GLY A 109 -0.55 22.70 -8.29
CA GLY A 109 0.62 23.36 -8.89
C GLY A 109 1.86 23.35 -8.00
N ILE A 110 1.69 23.59 -6.70
CA ILE A 110 2.80 23.54 -5.72
C ILE A 110 3.33 22.10 -5.60
N LEU A 111 2.47 21.09 -5.55
CA LEU A 111 2.86 19.68 -5.46
C LEU A 111 3.61 19.23 -6.73
N ALA A 112 3.08 19.59 -7.89
CA ALA A 112 3.71 19.31 -9.18
C ALA A 112 5.09 19.97 -9.29
N ALA A 113 5.26 21.19 -8.75
CA ALA A 113 6.56 21.85 -8.68
C ALA A 113 7.54 21.11 -7.73
N GLY A 114 7.06 20.64 -6.58
CA GLY A 114 7.83 19.81 -5.65
C GLY A 114 8.31 18.50 -6.30
N LEU A 115 7.41 17.82 -7.02
CA LEU A 115 7.74 16.62 -7.80
C LEU A 115 8.77 16.93 -8.90
N GLY A 116 8.55 18.01 -9.65
CA GLY A 116 9.45 18.45 -10.71
C GLY A 116 10.86 18.73 -10.17
N TYR A 117 10.97 19.34 -8.99
CA TYR A 117 12.25 19.53 -8.30
C TYR A 117 12.89 18.21 -7.89
N ALA A 118 12.13 17.31 -7.26
CA ALA A 118 12.63 15.98 -6.86
C ALA A 118 13.15 15.17 -8.06
N TRP A 119 12.43 15.23 -9.18
CA TRP A 119 12.85 14.60 -10.44
C TRP A 119 14.14 15.23 -10.97
N LYS A 120 14.21 16.56 -11.06
CA LYS A 120 15.40 17.27 -11.53
C LYS A 120 16.65 16.94 -10.68
N LYS A 121 16.47 16.74 -9.37
CA LYS A 121 17.55 16.35 -8.45
C LYS A 121 17.93 14.87 -8.52
N GLY A 122 17.24 14.08 -9.34
CA GLY A 122 17.53 12.66 -9.53
C GLY A 122 17.00 11.75 -8.42
N ALA A 123 16.09 12.23 -7.56
CA ALA A 123 15.52 11.41 -6.49
C ALA A 123 14.72 10.20 -7.03
N LEU A 124 14.26 10.28 -8.28
CA LEU A 124 13.54 9.20 -8.97
C LEU A 124 14.41 8.37 -9.93
N GLN A 125 15.73 8.59 -9.98
CA GLN A 125 16.59 7.84 -10.90
C GLN A 125 16.92 6.45 -10.36
N TRP A 126 16.60 5.43 -11.16
CA TRP A 126 17.02 4.05 -10.93
C TRP A 126 18.26 3.75 -11.77
N ARG A 127 19.45 4.02 -11.20
CA ARG A 127 20.75 3.57 -11.72
C ARG A 127 21.46 2.68 -10.73
#